data_AF-A0A4Q8LII0-F1
#
_entry.id   AF-A0A4Q8LII0-F1
#
_cell.length_a   1.000
_cell.length_b   1.000
_cell.length_c   1.000
_cell.angle_alpha   90.00
_cell.angle_beta   90.00
_cell.angle_gamma   90.00
#
_symmetry.space_group_name_H-M   'P 1'
#
loop_
_entity.id
_entity.type
_entity.pdbx_description
1 polymer ?
#
loop_
_entity_poly.entity_id
_entity_poly.type
_entity_poly.pdbx_seq_one_letter_code
_entity_poly.pdbx_strand_id
1 'polypeptide(L)'
;MTVGQGGPIIRLEREGWLTDNESRTRGSTVKLKLCSAAGVVLLLSACATHADWLVTKASRADGVVALSYERNEFQRPDMSDQQAIQLAEQKCKNWGYKGAEPFGSQSTECLSRRGFGNCGSRRVTVEFQCTGSPGQQ
;
A
#
# COMPACT_ATOMS: atom_id res chain seq x y z
N MET A 1 -48.90 25.39 -29.72
CA MET A 1 -49.74 24.40 -30.41
C MET A 1 -48.85 23.23 -30.81
N THR A 2 -49.25 22.01 -30.40
CA THR A 2 -48.83 20.65 -30.85
C THR A 2 -47.33 20.31 -30.89
N VAL A 3 -46.75 19.45 -30.03
CA VAL A 3 -46.94 18.00 -29.76
C VAL A 3 -46.56 17.06 -30.93
N GLY A 4 -45.57 16.20 -30.67
CA GLY A 4 -45.23 14.93 -31.34
C GLY A 4 -43.94 14.40 -30.67
N GLN A 5 -43.92 13.51 -29.67
CA GLN A 5 -44.32 12.09 -29.57
C GLN A 5 -43.71 11.14 -30.61
N GLY A 6 -42.90 10.17 -30.12
CA GLY A 6 -42.77 8.83 -30.70
C GLY A 6 -41.36 8.21 -30.72
N GLY A 7 -40.99 7.45 -29.68
CA GLY A 7 -39.88 6.48 -29.76
C GLY A 7 -39.23 6.12 -28.41
N PRO A 8 -39.32 4.87 -27.92
CA PRO A 8 -38.86 4.48 -26.59
C PRO A 8 -37.34 4.25 -26.52
N ILE A 9 -36.69 4.92 -25.56
CA ILE A 9 -35.32 4.65 -25.13
C ILE A 9 -35.34 3.39 -24.27
N ILE A 10 -34.71 2.35 -24.79
CA ILE A 10 -34.37 1.11 -24.09
C ILE A 10 -33.63 1.40 -22.78
N ARG A 11 -34.19 0.83 -21.72
CA ARG A 11 -33.74 0.84 -20.33
C ARG A 11 -32.40 0.12 -20.20
N LEU A 12 -31.34 0.85 -19.88
CA LEU A 12 -30.08 0.27 -19.40
C LEU A 12 -30.09 0.28 -17.87
N GLU A 13 -30.37 -0.89 -17.30
CA GLU A 13 -30.08 -1.22 -15.90
C GLU A 13 -28.59 -1.04 -15.60
N ARG A 14 -28.26 -0.42 -14.47
CA ARG A 14 -26.93 -0.49 -13.86
C ARG A 14 -27.05 -0.51 -12.35
N GLU A 15 -27.70 -1.55 -11.84
CA GLU A 15 -27.54 -2.01 -10.47
C GLU A 15 -26.54 -3.17 -10.52
N GLY A 16 -25.36 -3.02 -9.91
CA GLY A 16 -24.37 -4.09 -9.95
C GLY A 16 -23.00 -3.67 -9.45
N TRP A 17 -22.89 -3.46 -8.14
CA TRP A 17 -21.61 -3.57 -7.44
C TRP A 17 -21.24 -5.05 -7.39
N LEU A 18 -20.48 -5.52 -8.39
CA LEU A 18 -19.84 -6.83 -8.34
C LEU A 18 -18.38 -6.63 -7.96
N THR A 19 -18.10 -6.81 -6.67
CA THR A 19 -16.74 -6.99 -6.16
C THR A 19 -16.23 -8.35 -6.66
N ASP A 20 -15.31 -8.30 -7.63
CA ASP A 20 -14.56 -9.46 -8.06
C ASP A 20 -13.57 -9.86 -6.96
N ASN A 21 -13.95 -10.87 -6.17
CA ASN A 21 -13.07 -11.59 -5.27
C ASN A 21 -12.75 -12.93 -5.93
N GLU A 22 -11.73 -12.94 -6.77
CA GLU A 22 -11.20 -14.16 -7.38
C GLU A 22 -10.42 -14.98 -6.35
N SER A 23 -11.17 -15.62 -5.44
CA SER A 23 -10.66 -16.63 -4.52
C SER A 23 -10.45 -17.93 -5.29
N ARG A 24 -9.26 -18.11 -5.87
CA ARG A 24 -8.84 -19.37 -6.48
C ARG A 24 -8.59 -20.46 -5.42
N THR A 25 -9.64 -20.95 -4.79
CA THR A 25 -9.60 -22.19 -4.02
C THR A 25 -9.75 -23.37 -4.99
N ARG A 26 -8.61 -23.99 -5.34
CA ARG A 26 -8.60 -25.34 -5.94
C ARG A 26 -9.38 -26.27 -5.02
N GLY A 27 -10.44 -26.87 -5.56
CA GLY A 27 -11.28 -27.81 -4.84
C GLY A 27 -10.48 -28.99 -4.31
N SER A 28 -10.56 -29.18 -2.99
CA SER A 28 -10.33 -30.47 -2.36
C SER A 28 -11.67 -30.90 -1.76
N THR A 29 -12.27 -31.97 -2.28
CA THR A 29 -13.60 -32.44 -1.94
C THR A 29 -13.62 -33.04 -0.53
N VAL A 30 -13.89 -32.20 0.48
CA VAL A 30 -14.21 -32.67 1.83
C VAL A 30 -15.68 -33.11 1.88
N LYS A 31 -15.91 -34.42 1.98
CA LYS A 31 -17.24 -35.00 2.20
C LYS A 31 -17.71 -34.65 3.62
N LEU A 32 -18.50 -33.59 3.74
CA LEU A 32 -19.06 -33.11 4.99
C LEU A 32 -20.33 -33.89 5.33
N LYS A 33 -20.22 -34.93 6.18
CA LYS A 33 -21.37 -35.52 6.86
C LYS A 33 -21.78 -34.60 8.01
N LEU A 34 -22.97 -34.02 7.90
CA LEU A 34 -23.63 -33.27 8.97
C LEU A 34 -23.92 -34.20 10.16
N CYS A 35 -23.26 -33.95 11.30
CA CYS A 35 -23.74 -34.35 12.62
C CYS A 35 -23.64 -33.15 13.55
N SER A 36 -24.78 -32.78 14.12
CA SER A 36 -25.01 -31.65 15.01
C SER A 36 -24.18 -31.74 16.29
N ALA A 37 -23.36 -30.73 16.54
CA ALA A 37 -23.02 -30.22 17.86
C ALA A 37 -22.56 -28.77 17.67
N ALA A 38 -23.14 -27.85 18.43
CA ALA A 38 -22.90 -26.41 18.35
C ALA A 38 -21.44 -26.07 18.63
N GLY A 39 -20.61 -26.04 17.59
CA GLY A 39 -19.27 -25.49 17.60
C GLY A 39 -19.31 -24.08 17.06
N VAL A 40 -19.30 -23.09 17.96
CA VAL A 40 -19.01 -21.69 17.59
C VAL A 40 -17.58 -21.67 17.06
N VAL A 41 -17.42 -21.74 15.74
CA VAL A 41 -16.13 -21.55 15.07
C VAL A 41 -15.80 -20.07 15.18
N LEU A 42 -15.05 -19.71 16.23
CA LEU A 42 -14.45 -18.38 16.38
C LEU A 42 -13.40 -18.21 15.27
N LEU A 43 -13.83 -17.63 14.15
CA LEU A 43 -12.92 -17.13 13.11
C LEU A 43 -12.20 -15.89 13.68
N LEU A 44 -11.11 -16.12 14.40
CA LEU A 44 -10.19 -15.06 14.78
C LEU A 44 -9.50 -14.57 13.50
N SER A 45 -10.00 -13.50 12.89
CA SER A 45 -9.29 -12.76 11.86
C SER A 45 -8.08 -12.07 12.49
N ALA A 46 -6.90 -12.64 12.30
CA ALA A 46 -5.66 -11.97 12.67
C ALA A 46 -5.39 -10.82 11.67
N CYS A 47 -5.43 -9.58 12.14
CA CYS A 47 -4.93 -8.45 11.37
C CYS A 47 -3.41 -8.52 11.36
N ALA A 48 -2.81 -9.00 10.27
CA ALA A 48 -1.37 -8.92 10.07
C ALA A 48 -1.01 -7.45 9.77
N THR A 49 -0.37 -6.78 10.73
CA THR A 49 0.17 -5.43 10.51
C THR A 49 1.48 -5.55 9.73
N HIS A 50 1.43 -5.27 8.43
CA HIS A 50 2.62 -5.20 7.58
C HIS A 50 3.27 -3.82 7.73
N ALA A 51 4.60 -3.77 7.77
CA ALA A 51 5.31 -2.51 7.59
C ALA A 51 5.28 -2.18 6.10
N ASP A 52 5.01 -0.92 5.77
CA ASP A 52 5.01 -0.42 4.39
C ASP A 52 5.90 0.83 4.30
N TRP A 53 6.40 1.16 3.12
CA TRP A 53 7.20 2.36 2.89
C TRP A 53 6.28 3.57 2.69
N LEU A 54 6.36 4.57 3.57
CA LEU A 54 5.58 5.79 3.46
C LEU A 54 6.43 6.98 3.02
N VAL A 55 5.90 7.78 2.10
CA VAL A 55 6.51 9.04 1.71
C VAL A 55 6.30 10.05 2.83
N THR A 56 7.37 10.40 3.55
CA THR A 56 7.30 11.32 4.69
C THR A 56 7.80 12.73 4.37
N LYS A 57 8.62 12.87 3.32
CA LYS A 57 9.00 14.17 2.76
C LYS A 57 9.09 14.06 1.25
N ALA A 58 8.64 15.07 0.53
CA ALA A 58 8.77 15.12 -0.92
C ALA A 58 8.82 16.59 -1.34
N SER A 59 9.93 17.00 -1.97
CA SER A 59 10.09 18.35 -2.53
C SER A 59 10.49 18.27 -3.99
N ARG A 60 9.62 18.79 -4.86
CA ARG A 60 9.88 18.87 -6.31
C ARG A 60 10.99 19.88 -6.63
N ALA A 61 11.03 20.99 -5.88
CA ALA A 61 12.00 22.06 -6.10
C ALA A 61 13.43 21.61 -5.76
N ASP A 62 13.58 20.83 -4.69
CA ASP A 62 14.87 20.25 -4.29
C ASP A 62 15.17 18.92 -5.01
N GLY A 63 14.17 18.31 -5.65
CA GLY A 63 14.31 17.00 -6.30
C GLY A 63 14.54 15.87 -5.31
N VAL A 64 13.94 15.93 -4.11
CA VAL A 64 14.18 14.98 -3.01
C VAL A 64 12.90 14.33 -2.53
N VAL A 65 12.96 13.02 -2.29
CA VAL A 65 11.87 12.20 -1.71
C VAL A 65 12.43 11.41 -0.54
N ALA A 66 11.87 11.56 0.66
CA ALA A 66 12.20 10.74 1.82
C ALA A 66 11.09 9.72 2.08
N LEU A 67 11.49 8.45 2.10
CA LEU A 67 10.63 7.33 2.46
C LEU A 67 10.99 6.89 3.87
N SER A 68 10.00 6.63 4.69
CA SER A 68 10.23 6.02 6.00
C SER A 68 9.23 4.94 6.31
N TYR A 69 9.66 4.03 7.17
CA TYR A 69 8.81 3.00 7.74
C TYR A 69 9.08 2.91 9.23
N GLU A 70 8.07 2.43 9.95
CA GLU A 70 8.15 2.22 11.39
C GLU A 70 8.26 0.74 11.68
N ARG A 71 9.07 0.40 12.67
CA ARG A 71 9.19 -0.97 13.17
C ARG A 71 9.34 -0.97 14.67
N ASN A 72 8.62 -1.90 15.29
CA ASN A 72 8.79 -2.21 16.69
C ASN A 72 10.03 -3.09 16.91
N GLU A 73 10.51 -3.17 18.14
CA GLU A 73 11.68 -4.00 18.50
C GLU A 73 11.52 -5.49 18.13
N PHE A 74 10.29 -6.00 18.15
CA PHE A 74 9.96 -7.39 17.84
C PHE A 74 9.67 -7.64 16.36
N GLN A 75 9.52 -6.59 15.55
CA GLN A 75 9.23 -6.70 14.14
C GLN A 75 10.55 -6.70 13.34
N ARG A 76 10.72 -7.73 12.53
CA ARG A 76 11.73 -7.77 11.46
C ARG A 76 11.00 -7.78 10.12
N PRO A 77 10.48 -6.63 9.67
CA PRO A 77 9.82 -6.58 8.38
C PRO A 77 10.86 -6.85 7.29
N ASP A 78 10.60 -7.84 6.44
CA ASP A 78 11.35 -8.07 5.22
C ASP A 78 10.91 -7.02 4.21
N MET A 79 11.50 -5.83 4.31
CA MET A 79 11.23 -4.73 3.40
C MET A 79 12.25 -4.80 2.27
N SER A 80 11.77 -4.95 1.05
CA SER A 80 12.66 -4.90 -0.10
C SER A 80 13.07 -3.44 -0.35
N ASP A 81 14.38 -3.17 -0.37
CA ASP A 81 14.91 -1.88 -0.80
C ASP A 81 14.44 -1.51 -2.21
N GLN A 82 14.15 -2.52 -3.04
CA GLN A 82 13.60 -2.32 -4.38
C GLN A 82 12.22 -1.65 -4.34
N GLN A 83 11.35 -1.98 -3.39
CA GLN A 83 10.06 -1.31 -3.26
C GLN A 83 10.21 0.17 -2.93
N ALA A 84 11.18 0.51 -2.07
CA ALA A 84 11.48 1.91 -1.75
C ALA A 84 11.94 2.67 -3.00
N ILE A 85 12.86 2.09 -3.77
CA ILE A 85 13.35 2.67 -5.03
C ILE A 85 12.18 2.87 -6.01
N GLN A 86 11.35 1.85 -6.21
CA GLN A 86 10.19 1.94 -7.11
C GLN A 86 9.23 3.06 -6.70
N LEU A 87 8.95 3.20 -5.41
CA LEU A 87 8.04 4.24 -4.91
C LEU A 87 8.64 5.64 -5.09
N ALA A 88 9.93 5.81 -4.82
CA ALA A 88 10.65 7.07 -5.05
C ALA A 88 10.70 7.41 -6.56
N GLU A 89 11.02 6.44 -7.41
CA GLU A 89 11.04 6.59 -8.86
C GLU A 89 9.68 7.03 -9.40
N GLN A 90 8.59 6.40 -8.93
CA GLN A 90 7.23 6.79 -9.33
C GLN A 90 6.94 8.25 -8.98
N LYS A 91 7.33 8.71 -7.78
CA LYS A 91 7.16 10.11 -7.39
C LYS A 91 8.00 11.06 -8.25
N CYS A 92 9.26 10.73 -8.50
CA CYS A 92 10.15 11.52 -9.34
C CYS A 92 9.67 11.57 -10.80
N LYS A 93 9.22 10.45 -11.37
CA LYS A 93 8.65 10.36 -12.72
C LYS A 93 7.38 11.20 -12.86
N ASN A 94 6.53 11.23 -11.84
CA ASN A 94 5.36 12.12 -11.81
C ASN A 94 5.72 13.62 -11.87
N TRP A 95 6.95 14.00 -11.51
CA TRP A 95 7.44 15.38 -11.61
C TRP A 95 8.20 15.67 -12.91
N GLY A 96 8.43 14.66 -13.75
CA GLY A 96 9.16 14.74 -15.01
C GLY A 96 10.64 14.33 -14.94
N TYR A 97 11.09 13.75 -13.83
CA TYR A 97 12.43 13.18 -13.71
C TYR A 97 12.51 11.79 -14.34
N LYS A 98 13.72 11.32 -14.68
CA LYS A 98 13.92 10.00 -15.30
C LYS A 98 13.88 8.86 -14.29
N GLY A 99 14.40 9.10 -13.09
CA GLY A 99 14.48 8.10 -12.03
C GLY A 99 14.71 8.70 -10.66
N ALA A 100 15.04 7.84 -9.71
CA ALA A 100 15.38 8.18 -8.34
C ALA A 100 16.53 7.28 -7.87
N GLU A 101 17.49 7.85 -7.16
CA GLU A 101 18.59 7.11 -6.55
C GLU A 101 18.66 7.42 -5.05
N PRO A 102 18.91 6.42 -4.18
CA PRO A 102 19.10 6.68 -2.77
C PRO A 102 20.33 7.57 -2.55
N PHE A 103 20.20 8.56 -1.68
CA PHE A 103 21.30 9.45 -1.33
C PHE A 103 21.32 9.72 0.17
N GLY A 104 22.48 10.18 0.63
CA GLY A 104 22.71 10.42 2.05
C GLY A 104 22.82 9.13 2.86
N SER A 105 22.71 9.27 4.18
CA SER A 105 22.71 8.15 5.11
C SER A 105 21.29 7.85 5.57
N GLN A 106 20.96 6.57 5.73
CA GLN A 106 19.71 6.18 6.38
C GLN A 106 19.69 6.72 7.82
N SER A 107 18.64 7.44 8.19
CA SER A 107 18.44 7.91 9.56
C SER A 107 17.51 6.97 10.31
N THR A 108 17.86 6.66 11.55
CA THR A 108 17.02 5.85 12.44
C THR A 108 16.70 6.66 13.68
N GLU A 109 15.44 6.99 13.86
CA GLU A 109 14.93 7.74 15.00
C GLU A 109 14.16 6.83 15.96
N CYS A 110 14.33 7.06 17.26
CA CYS A 110 13.56 6.35 18.27
C CYS A 110 12.25 7.10 18.56
N LEU A 111 11.11 6.50 18.20
CA LEU A 111 9.79 7.09 18.43
C LEU A 111 9.28 6.87 19.86
N SER A 112 9.65 5.74 20.47
CA SER A 112 9.23 5.38 21.83
C SER A 112 10.36 4.75 22.61
N ARG A 113 10.81 5.44 23.66
CA ARG A 113 11.77 4.89 24.63
C ARG A 113 11.00 4.15 25.74
N ARG A 114 11.37 2.91 25.98
CA ARG A 114 10.89 2.07 27.08
C ARG A 114 11.88 2.16 28.26
N GLY A 115 11.52 1.53 29.38
CA GLY A 115 12.40 1.44 30.57
C GLY A 115 13.78 0.90 30.21
N PHE A 116 14.80 1.35 30.96
CA PHE A 116 16.22 1.05 30.74
C PHE A 116 16.84 1.58 29.43
N GLY A 117 16.17 2.49 28.72
CA GLY A 117 16.73 3.18 27.55
C GLY A 117 16.59 2.44 26.22
N ASN A 118 15.92 1.29 26.21
CA ASN A 118 15.60 0.56 24.98
C ASN A 118 14.57 1.31 24.14
N CYS A 119 14.70 1.19 22.82
CA CYS A 119 13.74 1.78 21.90
C CYS A 119 12.69 0.76 21.47
N GLY A 120 11.44 0.97 21.89
CA GLY A 120 10.32 0.07 21.60
C GLY A 120 9.81 0.20 20.16
N SER A 121 9.88 1.40 19.58
CA SER A 121 9.56 1.65 18.17
C SER A 121 10.54 2.63 17.55
N ARG A 122 11.01 2.31 16.35
CA ARG A 122 11.95 3.14 15.57
C ARG A 122 11.33 3.48 14.22
N ARG A 123 11.61 4.69 13.76
CA ARG A 123 11.36 5.11 12.38
C ARG A 123 12.68 5.10 11.63
N VAL A 124 12.70 4.41 10.50
CA VAL A 124 13.84 4.37 9.60
C VAL A 124 13.48 5.20 8.38
N THR A 125 14.30 6.18 8.04
CA THR A 125 14.09 7.08 6.91
C THR A 125 15.25 6.97 5.94
N VAL A 126 14.92 6.80 4.66
CA VAL A 126 15.85 6.77 3.53
C VAL A 126 15.49 7.90 2.58
N GLU A 127 16.48 8.68 2.19
CA GLU A 127 16.31 9.79 1.26
C GLU A 127 16.71 9.38 -0.15
N PHE A 128 15.96 9.87 -1.13
CA PHE A 128 16.14 9.61 -2.55
C PHE A 128 16.22 10.92 -3.31
N GLN A 129 17.20 11.04 -4.21
CA GLN A 129 17.36 12.16 -5.11
C GLN A 129 16.77 11.77 -6.46
N CYS A 130 15.92 12.62 -7.01
CA CYS A 130 15.43 12.45 -8.36
C CYS A 130 16.56 12.73 -9.37
N THR A 131 16.65 11.91 -10.40
CA THR A 131 17.71 12.00 -11.41
C THR A 131 17.15 12.27 -12.80
N GLY A 132 17.93 12.98 -13.62
CA GLY A 132 17.48 13.56 -14.88
C GLY A 132 16.87 14.95 -14.72
N SER A 133 16.62 15.64 -15.84
CA SER A 133 16.09 17.01 -15.84
C SER A 133 14.59 17.02 -16.14
N PRO A 134 13.74 17.65 -15.31
CA PRO A 134 12.32 17.81 -15.60
C PRO A 134 12.15 18.84 -16.71
N GLY A 135 11.96 18.39 -17.95
CA GLY A 135 11.78 19.27 -19.11
C GLY A 135 12.71 19.02 -20.31
N GLN A 136 13.43 17.90 -20.35
CA GLN A 136 14.05 17.41 -21.57
C GLN A 136 13.19 16.26 -22.11
N GLN A 137 12.11 16.60 -22.80
CA GLN A 137 11.25 15.66 -23.52
C GLN A 137 11.11 16.10 -24.97
#